data_AF-A0A2N2Z0U9-F1
#
_entry.id   AF-A0A2N2Z0U9-F1
#
_cell.length_a   1.000
_cell.length_b   1.000
_cell.length_c   1.000
_cell.angle_alpha   90.00
_cell.angle_beta   90.00
_cell.angle_gamma   90.00
#
_symmetry.space_group_name_H-M   'P 1'
#
loop_
_entity.id
_entity.type
_entity.pdbx_description
1 polymer ?
#
loop_
_entity_poly.entity_id
_entity_poly.type
_entity_poly.pdbx_seq_one_letter_code
_entity_poly.pdbx_strand_id
1 'polypeptide(L)'
;AEITELIGGTYDITLKDQFGCISLPVSVEVQNVEGPEIYCHPTHATGADNGMITVDSPNTNLTYRLNFGPVQTTNVFTGLASGSYTVYVTDEFGCETQCEVTIENNPGIPLSAMAGDDKKCLNELANSNIRVSGVSGVKEFTASLAFDGQKLQCIHFNDSLPGIISTVYPGTSRVVLEWNGTVPLTTNDTISLGELVFETLESGFADINWDSPPVTRFIDENGNVIFPHLTPEAITIHDLPAIELNQKITYCQGESIHLIPLISGGAEPMTGQWNTPDGSTTHQNINIASAAVNHSGQYTYSVKDYFGCADTVTKEISVFPLPTVNLPFTNPTHDTIYYEQTFQLETTPGYAS
;
A
#
# COMPACT_ATOMS: atom_id res chain seq x y z
N ALA A 1 5.49 37.13 73.67
CA ALA A 1 6.42 36.72 72.60
C ALA A 1 5.68 35.69 71.78
N GLU A 2 5.66 35.86 70.46
CA GLU A 2 5.11 34.87 69.54
C GLU A 2 6.25 33.88 69.24
N ILE A 3 5.98 32.58 69.40
CA ILE A 3 6.94 31.51 69.07
C ILE A 3 6.33 30.78 67.88
N THR A 4 7.01 30.85 66.74
CA THR A 4 6.62 30.19 65.49
C THR A 4 7.55 29.01 65.19
N GLU A 5 7.14 28.09 64.31
CA GLU A 5 7.96 26.97 63.80
C GLU A 5 8.30 25.87 64.82
N LEU A 6 7.42 25.58 65.78
CA LEU A 6 7.58 24.42 66.66
C LEU A 6 7.32 23.12 65.89
N ILE A 7 8.29 22.20 65.90
CA ILE A 7 8.08 20.83 65.42
C ILE A 7 7.12 20.07 66.33
N GLY A 8 6.41 19.07 65.82
CA GLY A 8 5.51 18.25 66.64
C GLY A 8 6.22 17.65 67.86
N GLY A 9 5.59 17.77 69.03
CA GLY A 9 6.18 17.34 70.30
C GLY A 9 5.53 17.99 71.52
N THR A 10 5.90 17.51 72.71
CA THR A 10 5.46 18.10 73.98
C THR A 10 6.47 19.15 74.45
N TYR A 11 6.01 20.36 74.67
CA TYR A 11 6.82 21.48 75.14
C TYR A 11 6.41 21.90 76.54
N ASP A 12 7.39 22.00 77.42
CA ASP A 12 7.21 22.54 78.76
C ASP A 12 7.48 24.04 78.76
N ILE A 13 6.41 24.83 78.91
CA ILE A 13 6.49 26.27 78.95
C ILE A 13 6.69 26.71 80.41
N THR A 14 7.76 27.48 80.64
CA THR A 14 8.03 28.11 81.93
C THR A 14 8.17 29.62 81.75
N LEU A 15 7.71 30.39 82.74
CA LEU A 15 7.85 31.83 82.77
C LEU A 15 8.91 32.22 83.79
N LYS A 16 9.80 33.14 83.42
CA LYS A 16 10.80 33.71 84.32
C LYS A 16 10.50 35.19 84.54
N ASP A 17 10.33 35.60 85.80
CA ASP A 17 10.08 37.01 86.14
C ASP A 17 11.39 37.84 86.12
N GLN A 18 11.24 39.16 86.32
CA GLN A 18 12.37 40.11 86.33
C GLN A 18 13.34 39.90 87.51
N PHE A 19 12.93 39.15 88.54
CA PHE A 19 13.75 38.85 89.72
C PHE A 19 14.39 37.45 89.64
N GLY A 20 14.09 36.70 88.58
CA GLY A 20 14.70 35.43 88.25
C GLY A 20 13.94 34.18 88.70
N CYS A 21 12.74 34.31 89.27
CA CYS A 21 11.91 33.17 89.67
C CYS A 21 11.30 32.50 88.43
N ILE A 22 11.34 31.16 88.39
CA ILE A 22 10.81 30.35 87.27
C ILE A 22 9.53 29.63 87.73
N SER A 23 8.48 29.66 86.91
CA SER A 23 7.22 28.94 87.19
C SER A 23 7.38 27.42 87.10
N LEU A 24 6.41 26.68 87.64
CA LEU A 24 6.26 25.26 87.28
C LEU A 24 5.99 25.15 85.76
N PRO A 25 6.48 24.08 85.11
CA PRO A 25 6.26 23.87 83.69
C PRO A 25 4.78 23.58 83.42
N VAL A 26 4.26 24.17 82.34
CA VAL A 26 2.99 23.80 81.73
C VAL A 26 3.29 23.07 80.44
N SER A 27 2.93 21.79 80.36
CA SER A 27 3.14 20.97 79.16
C SER A 27 2.05 21.26 78.13
N VAL A 28 2.46 21.58 76.90
CA VAL A 28 1.58 21.74 75.74
C VAL A 28 2.03 20.74 74.68
N GLU A 29 1.10 19.93 74.16
CA GLU A 29 1.36 19.03 73.05
C GLU A 29 1.06 19.74 71.72
N VAL A 30 2.08 19.85 70.87
CA VAL A 30 1.94 20.28 69.49
C VAL A 30 1.81 19.03 68.63
N GLN A 31 0.62 18.77 68.10
CA GLN A 31 0.39 17.61 67.25
C GLN A 31 1.05 17.80 65.88
N ASN A 32 1.74 16.76 65.41
CA ASN A 32 2.20 16.70 64.02
C ASN A 32 1.01 16.27 63.15
N VAL A 33 0.39 17.22 62.46
CA VAL A 33 -0.66 16.94 61.48
C VAL A 33 0.02 16.38 60.22
N GLU A 34 -0.42 15.21 59.77
CA GLU A 34 0.05 14.64 58.50
C GLU A 34 -0.46 15.51 57.35
N GLY A 35 0.35 15.68 56.30
CA GLY A 35 -0.04 16.45 55.13
C GLY A 35 -1.23 15.86 54.37
N PRO A 36 -1.78 16.59 53.40
CA PRO A 36 -2.92 16.12 52.61
C PRO A 36 -2.59 14.84 51.83
N GLU A 37 -3.59 13.97 51.66
CA GLU A 37 -3.49 12.77 50.82
C GLU A 37 -3.67 13.17 49.34
N ILE A 38 -2.73 12.79 48.47
CA ILE A 38 -2.73 13.23 47.07
C ILE A 38 -2.44 12.09 46.08
N TYR A 39 -3.08 12.16 44.92
CA TYR A 39 -2.88 11.27 43.78
C TYR A 39 -2.66 12.10 42.52
N CYS A 40 -1.54 11.86 41.84
CA CYS A 40 -1.15 12.66 40.67
C CYS A 40 -1.28 11.84 39.40
N HIS A 41 -2.02 12.38 38.43
CA HIS A 41 -2.40 11.73 37.19
C HIS A 41 -1.82 12.50 36.00
N PRO A 42 -0.64 12.11 35.48
CA PRO A 42 -0.06 12.72 34.29
C PRO A 42 -0.75 12.21 33.01
N THR A 43 -0.85 13.07 31.99
CA THR A 43 -1.09 12.69 30.60
C THR A 43 0.21 12.80 29.80
N HIS A 44 0.34 12.02 28.73
CA HIS A 44 1.51 12.09 27.85
C HIS A 44 1.60 13.43 27.12
N ALA A 45 2.83 13.84 26.82
CA ALA A 45 3.11 14.90 25.86
C ALA A 45 3.33 14.30 24.47
N THR A 46 2.85 14.96 23.40
CA THR A 46 2.98 14.48 22.01
C THR A 46 4.05 15.27 21.24
N GLY A 47 5.29 15.25 21.73
CA GLY A 47 6.41 15.99 21.11
C GLY A 47 6.30 17.52 21.18
N ALA A 48 5.33 18.06 21.92
CA ALA A 48 5.13 19.48 22.19
C ALA A 48 4.76 19.69 23.68
N ASP A 49 4.64 20.95 24.10
CA ASP A 49 4.26 21.33 25.46
C ASP A 49 2.74 21.21 25.65
N ASN A 50 2.20 19.98 25.59
CA ASN A 50 0.76 19.71 25.68
C ASN A 50 0.38 18.62 26.70
N GLY A 51 1.35 18.12 27.47
CA GLY A 51 1.08 17.27 28.61
C GLY A 51 0.32 18.01 29.72
N MET A 52 -0.30 17.24 30.61
CA MET A 52 -1.10 17.74 31.72
C MET A 52 -0.87 16.89 32.97
N ILE A 53 -0.93 17.50 34.15
CA ILE A 53 -0.98 16.80 35.43
C ILE A 53 -2.25 17.23 36.15
N THR A 54 -3.09 16.27 36.51
CA THR A 54 -4.25 16.48 37.38
C THR A 54 -3.97 15.87 38.75
N VAL A 55 -4.29 16.59 39.82
CA VAL A 55 -4.12 16.13 41.20
C VAL A 55 -5.48 15.86 41.82
N ASP A 56 -5.70 14.65 42.29
CA ASP A 56 -6.89 14.25 43.04
C ASP A 56 -6.57 14.14 44.53
N SER A 57 -7.49 14.60 45.37
CA SER A 57 -7.35 14.58 46.84
C SER A 57 -8.73 14.54 47.51
N PRO A 58 -8.89 13.80 48.62
CA PRO A 58 -10.10 13.86 49.46
C PRO A 58 -10.13 15.12 50.35
N ASN A 59 -8.99 15.79 50.57
CA ASN A 59 -8.89 17.02 51.36
C ASN A 59 -9.37 18.25 50.55
N THR A 60 -9.91 19.26 51.25
CA THR A 60 -10.37 20.54 50.69
C THR A 60 -9.44 21.70 51.08
N ASN A 61 -9.67 22.89 50.52
CA ASN A 61 -8.88 24.11 50.78
C ASN A 61 -7.37 23.94 50.50
N LEU A 62 -7.05 23.25 49.42
CA LEU A 62 -5.66 22.98 49.02
C LEU A 62 -5.12 24.05 48.08
N THR A 63 -3.81 24.24 48.15
CA THR A 63 -3.03 24.99 47.17
C THR A 63 -2.02 24.07 46.51
N TYR A 64 -1.76 24.28 45.23
CA TYR A 64 -0.95 23.42 44.38
C TYR A 64 0.21 24.22 43.79
N ARG A 65 1.37 23.60 43.69
CA ARG A 65 2.55 24.20 43.08
C ARG A 65 3.31 23.15 42.31
N LEU A 66 3.65 23.45 41.06
CA LEU A 66 4.47 22.59 40.21
C LEU A 66 5.94 23.03 40.29
N ASN A 67 6.83 22.11 40.66
CA ASN A 67 8.25 22.37 40.89
C ASN A 67 8.44 23.61 41.80
N PHE A 68 9.17 24.61 41.32
CA PHE A 68 9.38 25.90 41.99
C PHE A 68 8.54 27.03 41.38
N GLY A 69 7.44 26.70 40.70
CA GLY A 69 6.54 27.65 40.06
C GLY A 69 5.64 28.41 41.04
N PRO A 70 4.73 29.25 40.51
CA PRO A 70 3.75 29.96 41.33
C PRO A 70 2.76 28.99 41.97
N VAL A 71 2.25 29.37 43.14
CA VAL A 71 1.16 28.65 43.81
C VAL A 71 -0.16 28.98 43.12
N GLN A 72 -1.00 27.97 42.91
CA GLN A 72 -2.34 28.09 42.34
C GLN A 72 -3.37 27.33 43.18
N THR A 73 -4.66 27.64 43.00
CA THR A 73 -5.78 26.94 43.67
C THR A 73 -6.42 25.87 42.79
N THR A 74 -6.05 25.79 41.51
CA THR A 74 -6.51 24.76 40.58
C THR A 74 -5.64 23.51 40.69
N ASN A 75 -6.24 22.33 40.61
CA ASN A 75 -5.55 21.04 40.71
C ASN A 75 -4.98 20.54 39.36
N VAL A 76 -4.97 21.40 38.35
CA VAL A 76 -4.61 21.08 36.97
C VAL A 76 -3.43 21.93 36.53
N PHE A 77 -2.40 21.28 36.00
CA PHE A 77 -1.27 21.91 35.30
C PHE A 77 -1.31 21.47 33.84
N THR A 78 -1.39 22.42 32.91
CA THR A 78 -1.42 22.15 31.45
C THR A 78 -0.19 22.75 30.78
N GLY A 79 0.03 22.37 29.52
CA GLY A 79 1.09 22.96 28.71
C GLY A 79 2.48 22.45 29.11
N LEU A 80 2.57 21.20 29.56
CA LEU A 80 3.80 20.63 30.08
C LEU A 80 4.52 19.80 29.01
N ALA A 81 5.82 20.02 28.89
CA ALA A 81 6.71 19.17 28.09
C ALA A 81 6.84 17.78 28.72
N SER A 82 7.39 16.82 27.96
CA SER A 82 7.84 15.57 28.57
C SER A 82 8.99 15.80 29.56
N GLY A 83 8.92 15.20 30.73
CA GLY A 83 9.90 15.38 31.78
C GLY A 83 9.39 14.95 33.16
N SER A 84 10.27 15.04 34.15
CA SER A 84 9.92 14.78 35.54
C SER A 84 9.48 16.06 36.23
N TYR A 85 8.38 15.96 36.98
CA TYR A 85 7.77 17.06 37.71
C TYR A 85 7.51 16.62 39.15
N THR A 86 7.69 17.56 40.07
CA THR A 86 7.30 17.42 41.47
C THR A 86 6.13 18.34 41.71
N VAL A 87 4.98 17.80 42.11
CA VAL A 87 3.84 18.61 42.55
C VAL A 87 3.87 18.70 44.07
N TYR A 88 3.79 19.92 44.59
CA TYR A 88 3.63 20.23 46.00
C TYR A 88 2.18 20.63 46.25
N VAL A 89 1.58 20.06 47.30
CA VAL A 89 0.21 20.36 47.72
C VAL A 89 0.23 20.74 49.18
N THR A 90 -0.26 21.93 49.48
CA THR A 90 -0.29 22.50 50.83
C THR A 90 -1.71 22.73 51.27
N ASP A 91 -2.05 22.27 52.47
CA ASP A 91 -3.35 22.51 53.11
C ASP A 91 -3.44 23.89 53.79
N GLU A 92 -4.60 24.19 54.39
CA GLU A 92 -4.83 25.46 55.10
C GLU A 92 -4.03 25.61 56.40
N PHE A 93 -3.45 24.52 56.91
CA PHE A 93 -2.61 24.49 58.11
C PHE A 93 -1.12 24.60 57.80
N GLY A 94 -0.75 24.66 56.51
CA GLY A 94 0.63 24.78 56.04
C GLY A 94 1.37 23.44 55.92
N CYS A 95 0.67 22.31 56.01
CA CYS A 95 1.28 20.99 55.83
C CYS A 95 1.43 20.70 54.33
N GLU A 96 2.64 20.35 53.89
CA GLU A 96 2.96 20.11 52.48
C GLU A 96 3.21 18.62 52.22
N THR A 97 2.54 18.06 51.20
CA THR A 97 2.80 16.74 50.62
C THR A 97 3.31 16.92 49.19
N GLN A 98 4.20 16.03 48.74
CA GLN A 98 4.68 16.05 47.36
C GLN A 98 4.44 14.72 46.63
N CYS A 99 4.22 14.79 45.33
CA CYS A 99 4.23 13.65 44.42
C CYS A 99 5.22 13.90 43.28
N GLU A 100 5.97 12.87 42.92
CA GLU A 100 6.82 12.89 41.72
C GLU A 100 6.10 12.17 40.59
N VAL A 101 5.97 12.83 39.45
CA VAL A 101 5.36 12.27 38.25
C VAL A 101 6.24 12.53 37.04
N THR A 102 6.23 11.60 36.09
CA THR A 102 6.92 11.77 34.82
C THR A 102 5.88 11.84 33.71
N ILE A 103 5.92 12.92 32.94
CA ILE A 103 5.22 13.01 31.66
C ILE A 103 6.12 12.34 30.63
N GLU A 104 5.71 11.17 30.14
CA GLU A 104 6.43 10.53 29.04
C GLU A 104 6.15 11.25 27.72
N ASN A 105 7.17 11.32 26.86
CA ASN A 105 6.99 11.72 25.48
C ASN A 105 6.44 10.52 24.70
N ASN A 106 5.18 10.59 24.30
CA ASN A 106 4.60 9.66 23.36
C ASN A 106 4.27 10.43 22.08
N PRO A 107 5.28 10.71 21.22
CA PRO A 107 4.99 11.25 19.92
C PRO A 107 4.13 10.19 19.24
N GLY A 108 2.86 10.51 18.96
CA GLY A 108 1.93 9.57 18.35
C GLY A 108 2.52 8.91 17.10
N ILE A 109 1.84 7.89 16.57
CA ILE A 109 2.30 7.24 15.33
C ILE A 109 2.43 8.32 14.25
N PRO A 110 3.63 8.53 13.67
CA PRO A 110 3.80 9.57 12.67
C PRO A 110 2.94 9.23 11.47
N LEU A 111 2.35 10.26 10.87
CA LEU A 111 1.60 10.11 9.64
C LEU A 111 2.52 9.52 8.55
N SER A 112 2.09 8.43 7.92
CA SER A 112 2.80 7.83 6.79
C SER A 112 1.86 7.76 5.59
N ALA A 113 2.38 8.06 4.41
CA ALA A 113 1.69 7.90 3.14
C ALA A 113 2.47 6.91 2.27
N MET A 114 1.78 5.92 1.73
CA MET A 114 2.38 4.75 1.09
C MET A 114 1.74 4.53 -0.27
N ALA A 115 2.58 4.37 -1.30
CA ALA A 115 2.13 3.83 -2.58
C ALA A 115 1.90 2.31 -2.46
N GLY A 116 1.24 1.73 -3.47
CA GLY A 116 1.03 0.29 -3.56
C GLY A 116 1.89 -0.33 -4.65
N ASP A 117 2.21 -1.60 -4.50
CA ASP A 117 2.86 -2.42 -5.51
C ASP A 117 1.83 -3.31 -6.23
N ASP A 118 2.18 -3.75 -7.43
CA ASP A 118 1.44 -4.75 -8.19
C ASP A 118 2.38 -5.49 -9.14
N LYS A 119 1.94 -6.64 -9.64
CA LYS A 119 2.67 -7.49 -10.59
C LYS A 119 1.73 -7.90 -11.70
N LYS A 120 2.01 -7.40 -12.90
CA LYS A 120 1.16 -7.59 -14.08
C LYS A 120 1.95 -7.91 -15.30
N CYS A 121 1.31 -8.56 -16.27
CA CYS A 121 1.89 -8.74 -17.59
C CYS A 121 1.74 -7.45 -18.40
N LEU A 122 2.64 -7.26 -19.36
CA LEU A 122 2.53 -6.16 -20.32
C LEU A 122 1.15 -6.18 -21.02
N ASN A 123 0.56 -5.00 -21.22
CA ASN A 123 -0.80 -4.76 -21.72
C ASN A 123 -1.96 -5.18 -20.79
N GLU A 124 -1.68 -5.60 -19.55
CA GLU A 124 -2.73 -5.72 -18.52
C GLU A 124 -2.88 -4.43 -17.70
N LEU A 125 -4.02 -4.30 -17.02
CA LEU A 125 -4.24 -3.23 -16.05
C LEU A 125 -3.53 -3.53 -14.74
N ALA A 126 -2.81 -2.54 -14.23
CA ALA A 126 -2.13 -2.59 -12.95
C ALA A 126 -2.72 -1.57 -11.96
N ASN A 127 -2.70 -1.90 -10.67
CA ASN A 127 -3.32 -1.09 -9.63
C ASN A 127 -2.31 -0.72 -8.55
N SER A 128 -2.27 0.55 -8.13
CA SER A 128 -1.52 0.96 -6.94
C SER A 128 -2.48 1.44 -5.86
N ASN A 129 -2.60 0.67 -4.78
CA ASN A 129 -3.39 1.04 -3.61
C ASN A 129 -2.66 2.11 -2.78
N ILE A 130 -3.22 3.31 -2.73
CA ILE A 130 -2.66 4.46 -1.99
C ILE A 130 -3.19 4.41 -0.56
N ARG A 131 -2.27 4.38 0.41
CA ARG A 131 -2.59 4.17 1.83
C ARG A 131 -2.02 5.27 2.70
N VAL A 132 -2.68 5.50 3.83
CA VAL A 132 -2.18 6.35 4.92
C VAL A 132 -2.32 5.65 6.27
N SER A 133 -1.38 5.87 7.18
CA SER A 133 -1.42 5.35 8.55
C SER A 133 -0.91 6.41 9.54
N GLY A 134 -1.19 6.24 10.84
CA GLY A 134 -0.85 7.26 11.84
C GLY A 134 -1.64 8.55 11.66
N VAL A 135 -2.90 8.44 11.22
CA VAL A 135 -3.74 9.59 10.92
C VAL A 135 -4.32 10.17 12.21
N SER A 136 -3.98 11.41 12.54
CA SER A 136 -4.50 12.11 13.71
C SER A 136 -4.91 13.53 13.35
N GLY A 137 -6.21 13.83 13.45
CA GLY A 137 -6.75 15.17 13.25
C GLY A 137 -6.65 15.72 11.82
N VAL A 138 -6.40 14.87 10.82
CA VAL A 138 -6.24 15.31 9.42
C VAL A 138 -7.57 15.79 8.86
N LYS A 139 -7.64 17.07 8.50
CA LYS A 139 -8.84 17.73 7.96
C LYS A 139 -8.81 17.87 6.45
N GLU A 140 -7.63 18.12 5.90
CA GLU A 140 -7.40 18.32 4.47
C GLU A 140 -6.07 17.69 4.05
N PHE A 141 -5.97 17.23 2.81
CA PHE A 141 -4.68 16.90 2.22
C PHE A 141 -4.61 17.23 0.73
N THR A 142 -3.39 17.51 0.28
CA THR A 142 -3.00 17.48 -1.13
C THR A 142 -1.87 16.47 -1.25
N ALA A 143 -2.04 15.46 -2.09
CA ALA A 143 -1.06 14.41 -2.33
C ALA A 143 -0.72 14.36 -3.82
N SER A 144 0.57 14.49 -4.17
CA SER A 144 1.02 14.42 -5.56
C SER A 144 1.96 13.25 -5.74
N LEU A 145 1.66 12.40 -6.72
CA LEU A 145 2.46 11.23 -7.06
C LEU A 145 2.93 11.34 -8.52
N ALA A 146 4.20 11.10 -8.76
CA ALA A 146 4.79 10.85 -10.07
C ALA A 146 4.89 9.34 -10.31
N PHE A 147 4.64 8.92 -11.55
CA PHE A 147 4.83 7.55 -12.00
C PHE A 147 5.75 7.50 -13.23
N ASP A 148 6.35 6.34 -13.51
CA ASP A 148 7.13 6.13 -14.73
C ASP A 148 6.24 6.20 -15.98
N GLY A 149 6.21 7.35 -16.64
CA GLY A 149 5.41 7.61 -17.83
C GLY A 149 5.81 6.86 -19.09
N GLN A 150 6.98 6.21 -19.13
CA GLN A 150 7.34 5.34 -20.25
C GLN A 150 6.68 3.97 -20.10
N LYS A 151 6.47 3.53 -18.87
CA LYS A 151 5.98 2.18 -18.56
C LYS A 151 4.52 2.13 -18.11
N LEU A 152 4.00 3.23 -17.58
CA LEU A 152 2.65 3.33 -17.05
C LEU A 152 1.92 4.54 -17.63
N GLN A 153 0.63 4.34 -17.91
CA GLN A 153 -0.32 5.42 -18.19
C GLN A 153 -1.48 5.34 -17.21
N CYS A 154 -1.63 6.36 -16.35
CA CYS A 154 -2.75 6.42 -15.42
C CYS A 154 -4.07 6.68 -16.18
N ILE A 155 -5.05 5.80 -15.99
CA ILE A 155 -6.39 5.92 -16.58
C ILE A 155 -7.27 6.77 -15.66
N HIS A 156 -7.40 6.32 -14.41
CA HIS A 156 -8.27 6.93 -13.41
C HIS A 156 -7.87 6.49 -12.00
N PHE A 157 -8.53 7.07 -11.00
CA PHE A 157 -8.43 6.71 -9.59
C PHE A 157 -9.79 6.22 -9.10
N ASN A 158 -9.81 5.04 -8.48
CA ASN A 158 -10.98 4.50 -7.79
C ASN A 158 -10.91 4.89 -6.31
N ASP A 159 -11.76 5.81 -5.88
CA ASP A 159 -11.77 6.29 -4.50
C ASP A 159 -12.29 5.22 -3.53
N SER A 160 -11.59 5.04 -2.41
CA SER A 160 -12.05 4.27 -1.26
C SER A 160 -12.48 5.18 -0.10
N LEU A 161 -11.86 6.36 -0.01
CA LEU A 161 -12.26 7.42 0.91
C LEU A 161 -13.18 8.41 0.17
N PRO A 162 -14.46 8.56 0.59
CA PRO A 162 -15.39 9.44 -0.08
C PRO A 162 -14.94 10.91 -0.08
N GLY A 163 -15.16 11.57 -1.21
CA GLY A 163 -14.89 13.01 -1.36
C GLY A 163 -13.46 13.35 -1.80
N ILE A 164 -12.65 12.35 -2.16
CA ILE A 164 -11.37 12.60 -2.84
C ILE A 164 -11.65 13.09 -4.26
N ILE A 165 -10.99 14.18 -4.63
CA ILE A 165 -10.92 14.68 -6.00
C ILE A 165 -9.57 14.24 -6.55
N SER A 166 -9.57 13.56 -7.70
CA SER A 166 -8.34 13.15 -8.39
C SER A 166 -8.19 13.92 -9.70
N THR A 167 -6.98 14.39 -9.98
CA THR A 167 -6.62 15.03 -11.24
C THR A 167 -5.38 14.36 -11.81
N VAL A 168 -5.51 13.77 -13.00
CA VAL A 168 -4.40 13.14 -13.73
C VAL A 168 -3.77 14.16 -14.69
N TYR A 169 -2.44 14.22 -14.69
CA TYR A 169 -1.63 15.04 -15.58
C TYR A 169 -0.76 14.13 -16.46
N PRO A 170 -1.29 13.61 -17.59
CA PRO A 170 -0.57 12.65 -18.43
C PRO A 170 0.75 13.20 -18.98
N GLY A 171 0.79 14.48 -19.35
CA GLY A 171 1.98 15.11 -19.94
C GLY A 171 3.18 15.22 -18.99
N THR A 172 2.96 15.09 -17.68
CA THR A 172 4.02 15.08 -16.66
C THR A 172 4.06 13.76 -15.89
N SER A 173 3.23 12.77 -16.26
CA SER A 173 3.09 11.49 -15.57
C SER A 173 2.84 11.64 -14.07
N ARG A 174 1.85 12.47 -13.73
CA ARG A 174 1.49 12.81 -12.34
C ARG A 174 0.02 12.62 -12.05
N VAL A 175 -0.30 12.32 -10.80
CA VAL A 175 -1.66 12.39 -10.27
C VAL A 175 -1.65 13.22 -8.99
N VAL A 176 -2.60 14.13 -8.89
CA VAL A 176 -2.85 14.91 -7.67
C VAL A 176 -4.18 14.48 -7.08
N LEU A 177 -4.15 14.11 -5.80
CA LEU A 177 -5.30 13.78 -4.98
C LEU A 177 -5.53 14.90 -3.98
N GLU A 178 -6.74 15.43 -3.94
CA GLU A 178 -7.16 16.48 -3.01
C GLU A 178 -8.36 15.99 -2.21
N TRP A 179 -8.36 16.29 -0.92
CA TRP A 179 -9.45 15.91 -0.04
C TRP A 179 -9.65 16.97 1.04
N ASN A 180 -10.92 17.33 1.28
CA ASN A 180 -11.32 18.22 2.37
C ASN A 180 -12.49 17.57 3.11
N GLY A 181 -12.21 17.04 4.29
CA GLY A 181 -13.17 16.30 5.08
C GLY A 181 -14.15 17.20 5.82
N THR A 182 -15.41 16.79 5.95
CA THR A 182 -16.39 17.48 6.81
C THR A 182 -16.07 17.31 8.31
N VAL A 183 -15.39 16.21 8.68
CA VAL A 183 -14.89 15.90 10.03
C VAL A 183 -13.40 15.53 9.93
N PRO A 184 -12.54 15.98 10.86
CA PRO A 184 -11.14 15.54 10.91
C PRO A 184 -11.05 14.02 11.05
N LEU A 185 -10.18 13.41 10.27
CA LEU A 185 -9.92 11.98 10.28
C LEU A 185 -8.87 11.66 11.36
N THR A 186 -9.22 10.73 12.25
CA THR A 186 -8.31 10.20 13.27
C THR A 186 -8.51 8.68 13.34
N THR A 187 -7.43 7.92 13.13
CA THR A 187 -7.43 6.46 13.29
C THR A 187 -6.03 5.94 13.56
N ASN A 188 -5.94 4.80 14.25
CA ASN A 188 -4.70 4.06 14.43
C ASN A 188 -4.48 3.01 13.33
N ASP A 189 -5.50 2.71 12.52
CA ASP A 189 -5.42 1.75 11.42
C ASP A 189 -4.86 2.38 10.14
N THR A 190 -4.37 1.52 9.24
CA THR A 190 -4.03 1.94 7.88
C THR A 190 -5.30 2.06 7.04
N ILE A 191 -5.51 3.21 6.41
CA ILE A 191 -6.65 3.49 5.54
C ILE A 191 -6.19 3.46 4.08
N SER A 192 -6.98 2.80 3.22
CA SER A 192 -6.90 2.96 1.77
C SER A 192 -7.59 4.25 1.36
N LEU A 193 -6.85 5.17 0.74
CA LEU A 193 -7.43 6.34 0.07
C LEU A 193 -8.13 5.93 -1.21
N GLY A 194 -7.58 4.95 -1.93
CA GLY A 194 -8.11 4.43 -3.18
C GLY A 194 -7.03 3.77 -4.02
N GLU A 195 -7.39 3.40 -5.25
CA GLU A 195 -6.49 2.73 -6.18
C GLU A 195 -6.26 3.57 -7.43
N LEU A 196 -5.00 3.84 -7.76
CA LEU A 196 -4.62 4.31 -9.08
C LEU A 196 -4.64 3.13 -10.05
N VAL A 197 -5.30 3.28 -11.19
CA VAL A 197 -5.39 2.26 -12.23
C VAL A 197 -4.56 2.70 -13.45
N PHE A 198 -3.67 1.82 -13.90
CA PHE A 198 -2.73 2.07 -14.99
C PHE A 198 -2.88 1.07 -16.13
N GLU A 199 -2.70 1.52 -17.36
CA GLU A 199 -2.30 0.67 -18.48
C GLU A 199 -0.78 0.47 -18.42
N THR A 200 -0.32 -0.76 -18.71
CA THR A 200 1.10 -1.10 -18.79
C THR A 200 1.60 -0.99 -20.23
N LEU A 201 2.67 -0.23 -20.44
CA LEU A 201 3.19 0.17 -21.77
C LEU A 201 4.52 -0.47 -22.13
N GLU A 202 5.38 -0.69 -21.14
CA GLU A 202 6.70 -1.32 -21.30
C GLU A 202 7.04 -2.13 -20.04
N SER A 203 7.81 -3.20 -20.19
CA SER A 203 8.17 -4.09 -19.09
C SER A 203 9.24 -3.55 -18.15
N GLY A 204 9.39 -4.22 -17.01
CA GLY A 204 10.33 -3.91 -15.95
C GLY A 204 9.68 -3.23 -14.75
N PHE A 205 10.52 -2.58 -13.93
CA PHE A 205 10.07 -1.87 -12.74
C PHE A 205 9.63 -0.46 -13.10
N ALA A 206 8.42 -0.09 -12.70
CA ALA A 206 7.84 1.24 -12.89
C ALA A 206 7.58 1.88 -11.53
N ASP A 207 8.39 2.87 -11.17
CA ASP A 207 8.33 3.52 -9.87
C ASP A 207 7.10 4.44 -9.74
N ILE A 208 6.54 4.48 -8.52
CA ILE A 208 5.49 5.40 -8.09
C ILE A 208 6.04 6.17 -6.88
N ASN A 209 6.39 7.42 -7.13
CA ASN A 209 7.08 8.29 -6.19
C ASN A 209 6.17 9.43 -5.74
N TRP A 210 6.20 9.71 -4.44
CA TRP A 210 5.55 10.88 -3.89
C TRP A 210 6.38 12.13 -4.17
N ASP A 211 5.74 13.23 -4.55
CA ASP A 211 6.41 14.52 -4.52
C ASP A 211 6.66 14.94 -3.08
N SER A 212 7.89 15.32 -2.79
CA SER A 212 8.27 15.78 -1.47
C SER A 212 7.46 17.01 -1.05
N PRO A 213 7.30 17.25 0.26
CA PRO A 213 6.72 18.49 0.75
C PRO A 213 7.44 19.73 0.17
N PRO A 214 6.74 20.84 -0.06
CA PRO A 214 5.37 21.15 0.37
C PRO A 214 4.26 20.70 -0.59
N VAL A 215 4.60 19.99 -1.68
CA VAL A 215 3.62 19.57 -2.69
C VAL A 215 2.66 18.55 -2.10
N THR A 216 3.20 17.45 -1.56
CA THR A 216 2.44 16.53 -0.72
C THR A 216 2.40 17.07 0.71
N ARG A 217 1.22 17.37 1.22
CA ARG A 217 1.00 17.90 2.57
C ARG A 217 -0.36 17.48 3.12
N PHE A 218 -0.41 17.31 4.44
CA PHE A 218 -1.63 17.08 5.19
C PHE A 218 -1.83 18.27 6.13
N ILE A 219 -3.08 18.60 6.46
CA ILE A 219 -3.41 19.76 7.28
C ILE A 219 -4.38 19.32 8.37
N ASP A 220 -4.11 19.72 9.61
CA ASP A 220 -4.99 19.43 10.75
C ASP A 220 -6.22 20.35 10.80
N GLU A 221 -7.11 20.12 11.76
CA GLU A 221 -8.31 20.94 11.97
C GLU A 221 -8.03 22.40 12.33
N ASN A 222 -6.81 22.71 12.79
CA ASN A 222 -6.35 24.04 13.17
C ASN A 222 -5.59 24.77 12.05
N GLY A 223 -5.40 24.12 10.89
CA GLY A 223 -4.66 24.66 9.75
C GLY A 223 -3.15 24.43 9.81
N ASN A 224 -2.64 23.62 10.74
CA ASN A 224 -1.22 23.28 10.82
C ASN A 224 -0.86 22.22 9.78
N VAL A 225 0.30 22.38 9.15
CA VAL A 225 0.80 21.42 8.17
C VAL A 225 1.45 20.23 8.88
N ILE A 226 0.99 19.02 8.55
CA ILE A 226 1.56 17.74 8.94
C ILE A 226 2.34 17.19 7.75
N PHE A 227 3.64 16.93 7.96
CA PHE A 227 4.48 16.29 6.96
C PHE A 227 4.49 14.77 7.17
N PRO A 228 3.97 14.00 6.21
CA PRO A 228 3.98 12.54 6.31
C PRO A 228 5.38 11.99 6.02
N HIS A 229 5.68 10.82 6.57
CA HIS A 229 6.70 9.95 6.00
C HIS A 229 6.19 9.40 4.66
N LEU A 230 6.94 9.63 3.58
CA LEU A 230 6.56 9.21 2.23
C LEU A 230 7.25 7.90 1.87
N THR A 231 6.46 6.88 1.56
CA THR A 231 6.96 5.55 1.18
C THR A 231 6.62 5.30 -0.30
N PRO A 232 7.59 5.42 -1.22
CA PRO A 232 7.39 5.08 -2.62
C PRO A 232 7.30 3.56 -2.79
N GLU A 233 6.73 3.12 -3.91
CA GLU A 233 6.68 1.71 -4.32
C GLU A 233 6.83 1.60 -5.84
N ALA A 234 6.90 0.38 -6.36
CA ALA A 234 6.97 0.14 -7.80
C ALA A 234 6.02 -0.96 -8.26
N ILE A 235 5.48 -0.81 -9.47
CA ILE A 235 4.75 -1.87 -10.17
C ILE A 235 5.78 -2.67 -10.99
N THR A 236 5.71 -4.00 -10.92
CA THR A 236 6.53 -4.89 -11.75
C THR A 236 5.72 -5.33 -12.96
N ILE A 237 6.20 -5.00 -14.17
CA ILE A 237 5.57 -5.35 -15.42
C ILE A 237 6.39 -6.46 -16.09
N HIS A 238 5.80 -7.63 -16.26
CA HIS A 238 6.46 -8.79 -16.86
C HIS A 238 6.28 -8.79 -18.38
N ASP A 239 7.35 -9.08 -19.11
CA ASP A 239 7.31 -9.27 -20.56
C ASP A 239 6.36 -10.41 -20.94
N LEU A 240 5.65 -10.24 -22.04
CA LEU A 240 4.88 -11.32 -22.63
C LEU A 240 5.82 -12.31 -23.33
N PRO A 241 5.53 -13.62 -23.27
CA PRO A 241 6.10 -14.53 -24.24
C PRO A 241 5.56 -14.19 -25.63
N ALA A 242 6.39 -14.34 -26.66
CA ALA A 242 6.01 -14.09 -28.05
C ALA A 242 6.20 -15.36 -28.87
N ILE A 243 5.13 -15.79 -29.55
CA ILE A 243 5.14 -17.00 -30.38
C ILE A 243 5.31 -16.66 -31.87
N GLU A 244 6.29 -17.28 -32.51
CA GLU A 244 6.42 -17.29 -33.96
C GLU A 244 6.18 -18.70 -34.55
N LEU A 245 5.33 -18.76 -35.58
CA LEU A 245 5.10 -19.95 -36.41
C LEU A 245 5.52 -19.69 -37.85
N ASN A 246 6.75 -20.05 -38.21
CA ASN A 246 7.35 -19.75 -39.52
C ASN A 246 7.16 -20.87 -40.57
N GLN A 247 6.38 -21.92 -40.26
CA GLN A 247 6.20 -23.07 -41.14
C GLN A 247 5.20 -22.83 -42.28
N LYS A 248 5.33 -23.65 -43.34
CA LYS A 248 4.44 -23.70 -44.51
C LYS A 248 2.98 -23.90 -44.06
N ILE A 249 2.04 -23.26 -44.77
CA ILE A 249 0.59 -23.35 -44.50
C ILE A 249 -0.18 -24.23 -45.47
N THR A 250 0.42 -24.57 -46.60
CA THR A 250 -0.23 -25.34 -47.66
C THR A 250 0.56 -26.62 -47.91
N TYR A 251 -0.09 -27.76 -47.85
CA TYR A 251 0.55 -29.05 -48.06
C TYR A 251 -0.21 -29.86 -49.11
N CYS A 252 0.51 -30.73 -49.81
CA CYS A 252 -0.12 -31.78 -50.62
C CYS A 252 -0.35 -33.01 -49.75
N GLN A 253 -1.39 -33.79 -50.06
CA GLN A 253 -1.63 -35.08 -49.43
C GLN A 253 -0.39 -35.97 -49.54
N GLY A 254 0.05 -36.55 -48.42
CA GLY A 254 1.28 -37.34 -48.31
C GLY A 254 2.54 -36.57 -47.91
N GLU A 255 2.54 -35.23 -47.91
CA GLU A 255 3.65 -34.44 -47.36
C GLU A 255 3.70 -34.56 -45.82
N SER A 256 4.88 -34.31 -45.22
CA SER A 256 5.00 -34.23 -43.76
C SER A 256 4.70 -32.81 -43.26
N ILE A 257 3.98 -32.71 -42.14
CA ILE A 257 3.69 -31.45 -41.45
C ILE A 257 4.45 -31.46 -40.12
N HIS A 258 5.30 -30.46 -39.92
CA HIS A 258 6.02 -30.24 -38.67
C HIS A 258 5.72 -28.83 -38.17
N LEU A 259 5.06 -28.70 -37.02
CA LEU A 259 4.81 -27.40 -36.38
C LEU A 259 5.58 -27.34 -35.06
N ILE A 260 6.54 -26.42 -35.01
CA ILE A 260 7.43 -26.18 -33.86
C ILE A 260 7.36 -24.68 -33.54
N PRO A 261 6.76 -24.28 -32.43
CA PRO A 261 6.70 -22.88 -32.06
C PRO A 261 8.11 -22.39 -31.68
N LEU A 262 8.48 -21.22 -32.19
CA LEU A 262 9.64 -20.49 -31.70
C LEU A 262 9.13 -19.47 -30.69
N ILE A 263 9.66 -19.52 -29.48
CA ILE A 263 9.20 -18.68 -28.37
C ILE A 263 10.35 -17.75 -27.99
N SER A 264 10.04 -16.47 -27.82
CA SER A 264 10.96 -15.44 -27.34
C SER A 264 10.30 -14.60 -26.25
N GLY A 265 11.08 -13.93 -25.40
CA GLY A 265 10.53 -13.19 -24.26
C GLY A 265 9.91 -14.10 -23.19
N GLY A 266 9.25 -13.49 -22.19
CA GLY A 266 8.66 -14.17 -21.05
C GLY A 266 9.70 -14.75 -20.06
N ALA A 267 9.20 -15.30 -18.94
CA ALA A 267 10.03 -15.90 -17.89
C ALA A 267 9.92 -17.44 -17.84
N GLU A 268 11.08 -18.10 -17.74
CA GLU A 268 11.16 -19.55 -17.52
C GLU A 268 10.82 -19.93 -16.06
N PRO A 269 10.24 -21.13 -15.81
CA PRO A 269 9.86 -22.15 -16.77
C PRO A 269 8.56 -21.82 -17.54
N MET A 270 8.53 -22.14 -18.83
CA MET A 270 7.35 -21.97 -19.68
C MET A 270 6.56 -23.26 -19.87
N THR A 271 5.24 -23.13 -20.04
CA THR A 271 4.31 -24.22 -20.35
C THR A 271 3.54 -23.89 -21.61
N GLY A 272 3.57 -24.77 -22.61
CA GLY A 272 2.85 -24.56 -23.88
C GLY A 272 2.01 -25.75 -24.29
N GLN A 273 0.98 -25.50 -25.09
CA GLN A 273 0.00 -26.50 -25.52
C GLN A 273 -0.54 -26.16 -26.90
N TRP A 274 -0.64 -27.18 -27.75
CA TRP A 274 -1.34 -27.13 -29.03
C TRP A 274 -2.79 -27.56 -28.87
N ASN A 275 -3.68 -26.90 -29.59
CA ASN A 275 -5.03 -27.35 -29.92
C ASN A 275 -5.09 -27.60 -31.44
N THR A 276 -5.53 -28.79 -31.83
CA THR A 276 -5.58 -29.23 -33.23
C THR A 276 -6.99 -29.09 -33.82
N PRO A 277 -7.16 -29.14 -35.16
CA PRO A 277 -8.46 -28.95 -35.82
C PRO A 277 -9.56 -29.94 -35.41
N ASP A 278 -9.18 -31.12 -34.95
CA ASP A 278 -10.09 -32.16 -34.44
C ASP A 278 -10.50 -31.93 -32.97
N GLY A 279 -10.04 -30.85 -32.35
CA GLY A 279 -10.28 -30.50 -30.95
C GLY A 279 -9.36 -31.20 -29.96
N SER A 280 -8.39 -32.00 -30.42
CA SER A 280 -7.40 -32.62 -29.53
C SER A 280 -6.40 -31.60 -29.00
N THR A 281 -5.72 -31.91 -27.89
CA THR A 281 -4.67 -31.04 -27.35
C THR A 281 -3.40 -31.82 -27.02
N THR A 282 -2.24 -31.18 -27.13
CA THR A 282 -0.95 -31.81 -26.87
C THR A 282 0.12 -30.82 -26.43
N HIS A 283 1.02 -31.23 -25.53
CA HIS A 283 2.20 -30.45 -25.14
C HIS A 283 3.42 -30.72 -26.05
N GLN A 284 3.31 -31.70 -26.95
CA GLN A 284 4.36 -32.04 -27.91
C GLN A 284 4.20 -31.22 -29.19
N ASN A 285 5.30 -30.99 -29.90
CA ASN A 285 5.26 -30.40 -31.24
C ASN A 285 4.46 -31.29 -32.20
N ILE A 286 3.74 -30.66 -33.14
CA ILE A 286 2.95 -31.39 -34.13
C ILE A 286 3.89 -32.01 -35.16
N ASN A 287 3.78 -33.32 -35.33
CA ASN A 287 4.56 -34.09 -36.29
C ASN A 287 3.66 -35.11 -37.01
N ILE A 288 3.18 -34.75 -38.19
CA ILE A 288 2.34 -35.60 -39.04
C ILE A 288 3.21 -36.10 -40.19
N ALA A 289 3.53 -37.39 -40.21
CA ALA A 289 4.42 -37.96 -41.22
C ALA A 289 3.83 -38.01 -42.64
N SER A 290 2.50 -38.11 -42.76
CA SER A 290 1.77 -38.15 -44.03
C SER A 290 0.46 -37.38 -43.89
N ALA A 291 0.38 -36.21 -44.50
CA ALA A 291 -0.78 -35.33 -44.45
C ALA A 291 -1.99 -35.93 -45.18
N ALA A 292 -3.17 -35.85 -44.57
CA ALA A 292 -4.45 -36.20 -45.15
C ALA A 292 -5.34 -34.96 -45.17
N VAL A 293 -6.34 -34.92 -46.06
CA VAL A 293 -7.19 -33.73 -46.27
C VAL A 293 -7.90 -33.31 -44.97
N ASN A 294 -8.25 -34.26 -44.10
CA ASN A 294 -8.86 -34.02 -42.79
C ASN A 294 -7.90 -33.45 -41.73
N HIS A 295 -6.60 -33.36 -42.00
CA HIS A 295 -5.65 -32.63 -41.15
C HIS A 295 -5.64 -31.12 -41.45
N SER A 296 -6.42 -30.66 -42.43
CA SER A 296 -6.65 -29.23 -42.67
C SER A 296 -7.44 -28.63 -41.52
N GLY A 297 -7.18 -27.36 -41.22
CA GLY A 297 -7.92 -26.58 -40.24
C GLY A 297 -7.02 -25.68 -39.40
N GLN A 298 -7.59 -25.18 -38.31
CA GLN A 298 -6.91 -24.29 -37.38
C GLN A 298 -6.07 -25.06 -36.36
N TYR A 299 -4.79 -24.73 -36.32
CA TYR A 299 -3.88 -25.13 -35.26
C TYR A 299 -3.63 -23.91 -34.38
N THR A 300 -3.94 -24.02 -33.10
CA THR A 300 -3.70 -22.97 -32.10
C THR A 300 -2.61 -23.43 -31.16
N TYR A 301 -1.59 -22.60 -30.94
CA TYR A 301 -0.60 -22.81 -29.90
C TYR A 301 -0.73 -21.72 -28.85
N SER A 302 -0.79 -22.13 -27.59
CA SER A 302 -0.80 -21.22 -26.44
C SER A 302 0.41 -21.51 -25.55
N VAL A 303 1.07 -20.47 -25.07
CA VAL A 303 2.15 -20.56 -24.09
C VAL A 303 1.84 -19.66 -22.90
N LYS A 304 2.24 -20.12 -21.71
CA LYS A 304 2.20 -19.38 -20.45
C LYS A 304 3.54 -19.50 -19.74
N ASP A 305 4.05 -18.37 -19.25
CA ASP A 305 5.33 -18.26 -18.57
C ASP A 305 5.20 -18.49 -17.04
N TYR A 306 6.30 -18.34 -16.30
CA TYR A 306 6.33 -18.52 -14.83
C TYR A 306 5.45 -17.53 -14.06
N PHE A 307 5.35 -16.28 -14.51
CA PHE A 307 4.52 -15.24 -13.87
C PHE A 307 3.05 -15.31 -14.32
N GLY A 308 2.78 -16.15 -15.31
CA GLY A 308 1.46 -16.40 -15.85
C GLY A 308 1.10 -15.55 -17.05
N CYS A 309 2.06 -14.82 -17.61
CA CYS A 309 1.94 -14.10 -18.85
C CYS A 309 1.81 -15.08 -20.01
N ALA A 310 0.83 -14.84 -20.87
CA ALA A 310 0.45 -15.80 -21.90
C ALA A 310 0.32 -15.15 -23.26
N ASP A 311 0.63 -15.94 -24.29
CA ASP A 311 0.41 -15.59 -25.68
C ASP A 311 -0.24 -16.76 -26.41
N THR A 312 -0.95 -16.47 -27.49
CA THR A 312 -1.64 -17.47 -28.28
C THR A 312 -1.63 -17.08 -29.75
N VAL A 313 -1.22 -18.02 -30.60
CA VAL A 313 -1.22 -17.86 -32.05
C VAL A 313 -2.06 -18.95 -32.70
N THR A 314 -2.81 -18.57 -33.73
CA THR A 314 -3.59 -19.51 -34.55
C THR A 314 -3.09 -19.46 -35.98
N LYS A 315 -2.93 -20.63 -36.60
CA LYS A 315 -2.52 -20.77 -38.00
C LYS A 315 -3.42 -21.75 -38.73
N GLU A 316 -3.94 -21.32 -39.89
CA GLU A 316 -4.76 -22.14 -40.77
C GLU A 316 -3.86 -22.98 -41.69
N ILE A 317 -4.01 -24.30 -41.65
CA ILE A 317 -3.26 -25.24 -42.50
C ILE A 317 -4.24 -25.87 -43.51
N SER A 318 -3.84 -25.91 -44.79
CA SER A 318 -4.62 -26.53 -45.86
C SER A 318 -3.87 -27.68 -46.50
N VAL A 319 -4.49 -28.86 -46.57
CA VAL A 319 -3.96 -30.05 -47.23
C VAL A 319 -4.80 -30.38 -48.47
N PHE A 320 -4.18 -30.30 -49.65
CA PHE A 320 -4.85 -30.56 -50.92
C PHE A 320 -4.69 -32.03 -51.35
N PRO A 321 -5.76 -32.68 -51.85
CA PRO A 321 -5.65 -34.04 -52.38
C PRO A 321 -4.73 -34.09 -53.61
N LEU A 322 -4.13 -35.25 -53.87
CA LEU A 322 -3.36 -35.46 -55.10
C LEU A 322 -4.28 -35.35 -56.33
N PRO A 323 -3.82 -34.74 -57.44
CA PRO A 323 -4.62 -34.64 -58.66
C PRO A 323 -4.87 -36.03 -59.24
N THR A 324 -6.10 -36.27 -59.70
CA THR A 324 -6.46 -37.51 -60.41
C THR A 324 -6.51 -37.25 -61.90
N VAL A 325 -5.78 -38.04 -62.68
CA VAL A 325 -5.85 -37.99 -64.14
C VAL A 325 -7.03 -38.86 -64.60
N ASN A 326 -8.08 -38.22 -65.12
CA ASN A 326 -9.17 -38.93 -65.78
C ASN A 326 -8.90 -38.99 -67.28
N LEU A 327 -8.44 -40.15 -67.75
CA LEU A 327 -8.36 -40.42 -69.18
C LEU A 327 -9.74 -40.89 -69.68
N PRO A 328 -10.26 -40.38 -70.81
CA PRO A 328 -11.61 -40.67 -71.31
C PRO A 328 -11.78 -42.09 -71.91
N PHE A 329 -11.04 -43.10 -71.44
CA PHE A 329 -11.18 -44.47 -71.92
C PHE A 329 -12.29 -45.19 -71.15
N THR A 330 -13.52 -45.14 -71.67
CA THR A 330 -14.66 -45.91 -71.14
C THR A 330 -14.68 -47.38 -71.60
N ASN A 331 -13.60 -47.88 -72.22
CA ASN A 331 -13.54 -49.23 -72.78
C ASN A 331 -12.22 -49.94 -72.43
N PRO A 332 -12.23 -51.04 -71.65
CA PRO A 332 -11.03 -51.68 -71.09
C PRO A 332 -10.16 -52.47 -72.10
N THR A 333 -10.32 -52.27 -73.40
CA THR A 333 -9.61 -53.02 -74.46
C THR A 333 -8.68 -52.19 -75.35
N HIS A 334 -8.57 -50.88 -75.13
CA HIS A 334 -7.59 -50.04 -75.85
C HIS A 334 -6.67 -49.32 -74.87
N ASP A 335 -5.51 -49.94 -74.63
CA ASP A 335 -4.44 -49.45 -73.76
C ASP A 335 -3.36 -48.72 -74.59
N THR A 336 -3.76 -48.01 -75.67
CA THR A 336 -2.82 -47.45 -76.65
C THR A 336 -3.21 -46.03 -77.05
N ILE A 337 -2.38 -45.06 -76.69
CA ILE A 337 -2.45 -43.68 -77.15
C ILE A 337 -1.75 -43.62 -78.51
N TYR A 338 -2.47 -43.25 -79.57
CA TYR A 338 -1.90 -43.14 -80.92
C TYR A 338 -1.27 -41.75 -81.15
N TYR A 339 -0.12 -41.72 -81.83
CA TYR A 339 0.77 -40.56 -82.04
C TYR A 339 0.12 -39.30 -82.63
N GLU A 340 -1.08 -39.40 -83.23
CA GLU A 340 -1.73 -38.27 -83.93
C GLU A 340 -3.02 -37.75 -83.26
N GLN A 341 -3.36 -38.19 -82.03
CA GLN A 341 -4.54 -37.70 -81.32
C GLN A 341 -4.17 -36.62 -80.30
N THR A 342 -4.70 -35.40 -80.48
CA THR A 342 -4.67 -34.35 -79.46
C THR A 342 -5.75 -34.60 -78.41
N PHE A 343 -5.34 -34.86 -77.18
CA PHE A 343 -6.23 -34.98 -76.02
C PHE A 343 -6.20 -33.67 -75.22
N GLN A 344 -7.37 -33.10 -74.93
CA GLN A 344 -7.50 -32.05 -73.93
C GLN A 344 -7.49 -32.74 -72.56
N LEU A 345 -6.43 -32.53 -71.79
CA LEU A 345 -6.38 -32.92 -70.39
C LEU A 345 -7.26 -31.92 -69.62
N GLU A 346 -8.47 -32.33 -69.26
CA GLU A 346 -9.27 -31.55 -68.33
C GLU A 346 -8.68 -31.71 -66.93
N THR A 347 -7.87 -30.73 -66.53
CA THR A 347 -7.45 -30.57 -65.14
C THR A 347 -8.58 -29.86 -64.37
N THR A 348 -8.70 -30.14 -63.07
CA THR A 348 -9.59 -29.37 -62.20
C THR A 348 -9.13 -27.89 -62.18
N PRO A 349 -10.02 -26.89 -62.07
CA PRO A 349 -9.60 -25.48 -62.05
C PRO A 349 -8.56 -25.22 -60.96
N GLY A 350 -7.37 -24.73 -61.35
CA GLY A 350 -6.24 -24.44 -60.45
C GLY A 350 -4.99 -25.31 -60.64
N TYR A 351 -5.04 -26.34 -61.49
CA TYR A 351 -3.88 -27.16 -61.83
C TYR A 351 -3.39 -26.81 -63.23
N ALA A 352 -2.22 -26.17 -63.34
CA ALA A 352 -1.57 -25.89 -64.62
C ALA A 352 -0.97 -27.18 -65.22
N SER A 353 -1.10 -27.31 -66.54
CA SER A 353 -0.55 -28.37 -67.37
C SER A 353 0.97 -28.34 -67.49
#